data_AF-A0A2D9IJJ0-F1
#
_entry.id   AF-A0A2D9IJJ0-F1
#
_cell.length_a   1.000
_cell.length_b   1.000
_cell.length_c   1.000
_cell.angle_alpha   90.00
_cell.angle_beta   90.00
_cell.angle_gamma   90.00
#
_symmetry.space_group_name_H-M   'P 1'
#
loop_
_entity.id
_entity.type
_entity.pdbx_description
1 polymer ?
#
loop_
_entity_poly.entity_id
_entity_poly.type
_entity_poly.pdbx_seq_one_letter_code
_entity_poly.pdbx_strand_id
1 'polypeptide(L)'
;MVLLGVRVKTKISQTFLNKGFTLLELLIVISIISLSAGTFYLLFQTPQYVLPIQNKVQLYRDLSIYTGNSYYFNEKGIYLRKKDNDTLIDDHNLKNLDYIVLQNDEILKLDSDSKFIIISPSYEISTKEIILQNGTKINIE
;
A
#
# COMPACT_ATOMS: atom_id res chain seq x y z
N MET A 1 -13.71 -1.05 -77.46
CA MET A 1 -13.40 -1.69 -76.16
C MET A 1 -11.98 -1.33 -75.77
N VAL A 2 -11.80 -0.34 -74.89
CA VAL A 2 -10.53 -0.05 -74.20
C VAL A 2 -10.92 0.37 -72.78
N LEU A 3 -10.45 -0.38 -71.79
CA LEU A 3 -10.66 -0.13 -70.37
C LEU A 3 -9.81 1.07 -69.92
N LEU A 4 -10.46 2.17 -69.54
CA LEU A 4 -9.82 3.26 -68.80
C LEU A 4 -9.96 2.99 -67.30
N GLY A 5 -8.94 2.34 -66.73
CA GLY A 5 -8.83 2.19 -65.28
C GLY A 5 -8.59 3.53 -64.62
N VAL A 6 -9.62 4.09 -63.99
CA VAL A 6 -9.52 5.31 -63.18
C VAL A 6 -8.70 5.00 -61.92
N ARG A 7 -7.47 5.50 -61.85
CA ARG A 7 -6.68 5.45 -60.60
C ARG A 7 -7.19 6.53 -59.65
N VAL A 8 -8.03 6.13 -58.70
CA VAL A 8 -8.40 6.97 -57.56
C VAL A 8 -7.20 7.06 -56.62
N LYS A 9 -6.58 8.23 -56.52
CA LYS A 9 -5.59 8.52 -55.48
C LYS A 9 -6.33 8.75 -54.17
N THR A 10 -6.37 7.74 -53.30
CA THR A 10 -6.80 7.89 -51.92
C THR A 10 -5.77 8.77 -51.20
N LYS A 11 -6.12 10.04 -50.91
CA LYS A 11 -5.30 10.91 -50.06
C LYS A 11 -5.36 10.37 -48.64
N ILE A 12 -4.26 9.81 -48.15
CA ILE A 12 -4.07 9.52 -46.74
C ILE A 12 -3.91 10.88 -46.05
N SER A 13 -4.85 11.25 -45.19
CA SER A 13 -4.72 12.43 -44.34
C SER A 13 -3.60 12.16 -43.33
N GLN A 14 -2.39 12.60 -43.63
CA GLN A 14 -1.29 12.59 -42.67
C GLN A 14 -1.56 13.71 -41.66
N THR A 15 -2.02 13.34 -40.46
CA THR A 15 -2.03 14.23 -39.30
C THR A 15 -0.59 14.50 -38.90
N PHE A 16 -0.04 15.61 -39.37
CA PHE A 16 1.21 16.14 -38.85
C PHE A 16 0.95 16.86 -37.52
N LEU A 17 1.86 16.70 -36.56
CA LEU A 17 1.87 17.45 -35.31
C LEU A 17 2.16 18.92 -35.64
N ASN A 18 1.12 19.69 -35.97
CA ASN A 18 1.28 21.04 -36.55
C ASN A 18 1.58 22.13 -35.51
N LYS A 19 1.62 21.77 -34.22
CA LYS A 19 1.91 22.68 -33.10
C LYS A 19 2.81 21.96 -32.10
N GLY A 20 4.06 22.41 -31.99
CA GLY A 20 4.92 22.09 -30.85
C GLY A 20 4.50 22.91 -29.63
N PHE A 21 4.99 22.53 -28.45
CA PHE A 21 4.82 23.33 -27.25
C PHE A 21 5.59 24.64 -27.38
N THR A 22 4.94 25.74 -27.03
CA THR A 22 5.63 27.03 -26.84
C THR A 22 6.52 26.95 -25.60
N LEU A 23 7.59 27.77 -25.58
CA LEU A 23 8.47 27.87 -24.42
C LEU A 23 7.69 28.24 -23.14
N LEU A 24 6.67 29.08 -23.28
CA LEU A 24 5.81 29.50 -22.18
C LEU A 24 4.97 28.33 -21.63
N GLU A 25 4.35 27.54 -22.51
CA GLU A 25 3.61 26.34 -22.09
C GLU A 25 4.51 25.34 -21.36
N LEU A 26 5.74 25.15 -21.85
CA LEU A 26 6.71 24.27 -21.20
C LEU A 26 7.07 24.76 -19.78
N LEU A 27 7.33 26.06 -19.62
CA LEU A 27 7.62 26.66 -18.31
C LEU A 27 6.46 26.48 -17.33
N ILE A 28 5.23 26.74 -17.77
CA ILE A 28 4.04 26.58 -16.94
C ILE A 28 3.89 25.13 -16.47
N VAL A 29 4.05 24.17 -17.37
CA VAL A 29 3.94 22.73 -17.04
C VAL A 29 5.00 22.33 -16.03
N ILE A 30 6.26 22.74 -16.22
CA ILE A 30 7.35 22.40 -15.28
C ILE A 30 7.10 23.04 -13.90
N SER A 31 6.61 24.28 -13.86
CA SER A 31 6.26 24.95 -12.60
C SER A 31 5.15 24.22 -11.85
N ILE A 32 4.08 23.80 -12.54
CA ILE A 32 2.98 23.04 -11.94
C ILE A 32 3.49 21.69 -11.40
N ILE A 33 4.31 20.97 -12.17
CA ILE A 33 4.89 19.69 -11.74
C ILE A 33 5.77 19.90 -10.50
N SER A 34 6.62 20.92 -10.48
CA SER A 34 7.50 21.21 -9.34
C SER A 34 6.73 21.53 -8.06
N LEU A 35 5.72 22.41 -8.14
CA LEU A 35 4.87 22.75 -7.00
C LEU A 35 4.06 21.55 -6.50
N SER A 36 3.51 20.76 -7.42
CA SER A 36 2.74 19.56 -7.07
C SER A 36 3.65 18.50 -6.44
N ALA A 37 4.84 18.27 -6.99
CA ALA A 37 5.80 17.31 -6.45
C ALA A 37 6.27 17.72 -5.05
N GLY A 38 6.55 19.00 -4.82
CA GLY A 38 6.94 19.51 -3.50
C GLY A 38 5.84 19.37 -2.46
N THR A 39 4.59 19.69 -2.82
CA THR A 39 3.43 19.52 -1.92
C THR A 39 3.14 18.05 -1.64
N PHE A 40 3.17 17.18 -2.64
CA PHE A 40 3.03 15.74 -2.45
C PHE A 40 4.18 15.16 -1.61
N TYR A 41 5.42 15.61 -1.82
CA TYR A 41 6.56 15.18 -1.02
C TYR A 41 6.37 15.51 0.46
N LEU A 42 5.89 16.71 0.78
CA LEU A 42 5.64 17.12 2.17
C LEU A 42 4.44 16.40 2.80
N LEU A 43 3.38 16.14 2.02
CA LEU A 43 2.18 15.45 2.50
C LEU A 43 2.39 13.94 2.66
N PHE A 44 3.25 13.34 1.83
CA PHE A 44 3.55 11.90 1.85
C PHE A 44 4.88 11.56 2.52
N GLN A 45 5.67 12.54 2.97
CA GLN A 45 6.62 12.31 4.05
C GLN A 45 5.81 12.02 5.31
N THR A 46 5.41 10.76 5.47
CA THR A 46 5.00 10.26 6.78
C THR A 46 6.17 10.51 7.71
N PRO A 47 6.04 11.35 8.75
CA PRO A 47 7.06 11.36 9.80
C PRO A 47 7.25 9.91 10.24
N GLN A 48 8.50 9.51 10.49
CA GLN A 48 8.86 8.23 11.11
C GLN A 48 8.40 8.22 12.57
N TYR A 49 7.13 8.55 12.80
CA TYR A 49 6.47 8.35 14.06
C TYR A 49 6.26 6.85 14.15
N VAL A 50 6.89 6.23 15.14
CA VAL A 50 6.59 4.85 15.50
C VAL A 50 5.15 4.87 16.00
N LEU A 51 4.21 4.65 15.08
CA LEU A 51 2.79 4.54 15.40
C LEU A 51 2.64 3.42 16.44
N PRO A 52 1.90 3.66 17.53
CA PRO A 52 1.52 2.60 18.45
C PRO A 52 0.94 1.42 17.68
N ILE A 53 1.20 0.20 18.14
CA ILE A 53 0.79 -1.01 17.43
C ILE A 53 -0.72 -1.03 17.12
N GLN A 54 -1.54 -0.51 18.03
CA GLN A 54 -2.98 -0.35 17.87
C GLN A 54 -3.34 0.49 16.63
N ASN A 55 -2.66 1.63 16.47
CA ASN A 55 -2.89 2.51 15.33
C ASN A 55 -2.40 1.88 14.02
N LYS A 56 -1.28 1.12 14.06
CA LYS A 56 -0.84 0.35 12.89
C LYS A 56 -1.87 -0.71 12.52
N VAL A 57 -2.37 -1.48 13.48
CA VAL A 57 -3.39 -2.51 13.23
C VAL A 57 -4.65 -1.89 12.64
N GLN A 58 -5.12 -0.76 13.16
CA GLN A 58 -6.28 -0.06 12.61
C GLN A 58 -6.02 0.45 11.17
N LEU A 59 -4.85 1.01 10.89
CA LEU A 59 -4.47 1.44 9.54
C LEU A 59 -4.51 0.26 8.55
N TYR A 60 -3.92 -0.88 8.90
CA TYR A 60 -3.92 -2.05 8.01
C TYR A 60 -5.29 -2.73 7.92
N ARG A 61 -6.15 -2.61 8.94
CA ARG A 61 -7.56 -2.98 8.87
C ARG A 61 -8.27 -2.17 7.81
N ASP A 62 -8.14 -0.83 7.85
CA ASP A 62 -8.74 0.06 6.85
C ASP A 62 -8.20 -0.24 5.44
N LEU A 63 -6.89 -0.41 5.29
CA LEU A 63 -6.27 -0.78 4.01
C LEU A 63 -6.76 -2.13 3.48
N SER A 64 -6.97 -3.13 4.35
CA SER A 64 -7.50 -4.45 3.96
C SER A 64 -8.90 -4.34 3.36
N ILE A 65 -9.74 -3.47 3.92
CA ILE A 65 -11.10 -3.23 3.45
C ILE A 65 -11.06 -2.56 2.07
N TYR A 66 -10.24 -1.52 1.90
CA TYR A 66 -10.17 -0.79 0.63
C TYR A 66 -9.51 -1.59 -0.50
N THR A 67 -8.53 -2.44 -0.18
CA THR A 67 -7.72 -3.12 -1.19
C THR A 67 -8.09 -4.59 -1.41
N GLY A 68 -8.86 -5.18 -0.50
CA GLY A 68 -9.16 -6.63 -0.52
C GLY A 68 -7.95 -7.51 -0.16
N ASN A 69 -6.88 -6.92 0.37
CA ASN A 69 -5.66 -7.63 0.73
C ASN A 69 -5.68 -8.13 2.17
N SER A 70 -4.98 -9.23 2.43
CA SER A 70 -4.73 -9.72 3.79
C SER A 70 -3.34 -9.33 4.25
N TYR A 71 -3.21 -8.94 5.52
CA TYR A 71 -1.94 -8.56 6.14
C TYR A 71 -1.68 -9.42 7.36
N TYR A 72 -0.41 -9.62 7.72
CA TYR A 72 -0.07 -10.20 9.02
C TYR A 72 1.15 -9.55 9.66
N PHE A 73 1.22 -9.68 10.98
CA PHE A 73 2.31 -9.17 11.81
C PHE A 73 3.10 -10.36 12.38
N ASN A 74 4.42 -10.25 12.38
CA ASN A 74 5.36 -11.12 13.09
C ASN A 74 6.40 -10.26 13.82
N GLU A 75 7.35 -10.83 14.56
CA GLU A 75 8.35 -10.04 15.31
C GLU A 75 9.23 -9.11 14.43
N LYS A 76 9.32 -9.42 13.14
CA LYS A 76 10.20 -8.76 12.17
C LYS A 76 9.50 -7.62 11.42
N GLY A 77 8.17 -7.54 11.44
CA GLY A 77 7.45 -6.54 10.66
C GLY A 77 6.04 -6.95 10.22
N ILE A 78 5.52 -6.19 9.26
CA ILE A 78 4.18 -6.30 8.70
C ILE A 78 4.28 -6.72 7.24
N TYR A 79 3.54 -7.76 6.90
CA TYR A 79 3.64 -8.43 5.62
C TYR A 79 2.29 -8.45 4.89
N LEU A 80 2.34 -8.26 3.57
CA LEU A 80 1.24 -8.54 2.65
C LEU A 80 1.20 -10.04 2.39
N ARG A 81 0.08 -10.68 2.69
CA ARG A 81 -0.14 -12.09 2.34
C ARG A 81 -0.48 -12.20 0.85
N LYS A 82 0.35 -12.92 0.10
CA LYS A 82 0.10 -13.25 -1.32
C LYS A 82 0.06 -14.76 -1.49
N LYS A 83 -0.43 -15.22 -2.65
CA LYS A 83 -0.46 -16.66 -2.98
C LYS A 83 0.93 -17.28 -3.05
N ASP A 84 1.90 -16.55 -3.59
CA ASP A 84 3.23 -17.11 -3.90
C ASP A 84 4.30 -16.74 -2.89
N ASN A 85 4.37 -15.47 -2.46
CA ASN A 85 5.35 -15.03 -1.47
C ASN A 85 4.88 -13.79 -0.69
N ASP A 86 5.03 -13.86 0.62
CA ASP A 86 4.68 -12.77 1.53
C ASP A 86 5.67 -11.61 1.35
N THR A 87 5.16 -10.38 1.20
CA THR A 87 6.00 -9.20 0.95
C THR A 87 6.06 -8.33 2.21
N LEU A 88 7.25 -8.03 2.72
CA LEU A 88 7.43 -7.06 3.81
C LEU A 88 7.02 -5.67 3.30
N ILE A 89 6.11 -5.00 4.00
CA ILE A 89 5.61 -3.67 3.64
C ILE A 89 6.09 -2.61 4.62
N ASP A 90 6.15 -2.97 5.89
CA ASP A 90 6.47 -2.03 6.96
C ASP A 90 7.18 -2.76 8.09
N ASP A 91 8.13 -2.07 8.69
CA ASP A 91 8.91 -2.59 9.79
C ASP A 91 8.26 -2.20 11.11
N HIS A 92 8.36 -3.07 12.10
CA HIS A 92 7.95 -2.72 13.44
C HIS A 92 8.86 -3.43 14.43
N ASN A 93 9.14 -2.76 15.54
CA ASN A 93 10.00 -3.30 16.57
C ASN A 93 9.15 -3.66 17.79
N LEU A 94 8.69 -4.91 17.86
CA LEU A 94 7.99 -5.47 19.01
C LEU A 94 8.93 -6.34 19.88
N LYS A 95 10.14 -5.83 20.16
CA LYS A 95 11.18 -6.56 20.93
C LYS A 95 10.80 -7.04 22.34
N ASN A 96 9.65 -6.63 22.87
CA ASN A 96 9.23 -6.93 24.25
C ASN A 96 7.90 -7.70 24.31
N LEU A 97 7.55 -8.43 23.25
CA LEU A 97 6.34 -9.26 23.23
C LEU A 97 6.56 -10.55 24.05
N ASP A 98 5.57 -10.97 24.83
CA ASP A 98 5.62 -12.21 25.64
C ASP A 98 4.68 -13.27 25.05
N TYR A 99 3.38 -12.97 24.99
CA TYR A 99 2.39 -13.85 24.37
C TYR A 99 1.17 -13.06 23.90
N ILE A 100 0.36 -13.71 23.06
CA ILE A 100 -0.80 -13.09 22.43
C ILE A 100 -2.04 -13.88 22.76
N VAL A 101 -3.14 -13.17 23.01
CA VAL A 101 -4.45 -13.76 23.24
C VAL A 101 -5.27 -13.59 21.97
N LEU A 102 -5.65 -14.72 21.38
CA LEU A 102 -6.47 -14.80 20.19
C LEU A 102 -7.95 -14.51 20.53
N GLN A 103 -8.78 -14.26 19.51
CA GLN A 103 -10.23 -14.04 19.68
C GLN A 103 -10.95 -15.22 20.36
N ASN A 104 -10.42 -16.44 20.24
CA ASN A 104 -10.93 -17.66 20.87
C ASN A 104 -10.40 -17.88 22.31
N ASP A 105 -9.80 -16.86 22.93
CA ASP A 105 -9.13 -16.89 24.24
C ASP A 105 -7.95 -17.90 24.32
N GLU A 106 -7.46 -18.42 23.19
CA GLU A 106 -6.24 -19.21 23.16
C GLU A 106 -5.00 -18.32 23.28
N ILE A 107 -4.01 -18.83 24.00
CA ILE A 107 -2.72 -18.16 24.20
C ILE A 107 -1.73 -18.70 23.17
N LEU A 108 -1.29 -17.82 22.27
CA LEU A 108 -0.20 -18.11 21.35
C LEU A 108 1.13 -17.67 21.99
N LYS A 109 1.98 -18.64 22.32
CA LYS A 109 3.40 -18.37 22.63
C LYS A 109 4.12 -18.05 21.33
N LEU A 110 4.91 -16.98 21.36
CA LEU A 110 5.57 -16.45 20.18
C LEU A 110 6.92 -17.13 19.96
N ASP A 111 7.05 -17.83 18.84
CA ASP A 111 8.34 -18.09 18.18
C ASP A 111 8.59 -17.04 17.09
N SER A 112 9.86 -16.86 16.70
CA SER A 112 10.31 -15.76 15.81
C SER A 112 9.61 -15.65 14.43
N ASP A 113 8.94 -16.71 13.97
CA ASP A 113 8.20 -16.74 12.70
C ASP A 113 6.67 -16.85 12.88
N SER A 114 6.19 -16.73 14.11
CA SER A 114 4.77 -16.82 14.44
C SER A 114 4.01 -15.62 13.87
N LYS A 115 3.00 -15.89 13.04
CA LYS A 115 2.08 -14.87 12.53
C LYS A 115 1.01 -14.65 13.59
N PHE A 116 0.97 -13.48 14.19
CA PHE A 116 0.15 -13.29 15.38
C PHE A 116 -1.04 -12.36 15.21
N ILE A 117 -0.92 -11.24 14.49
CA ILE A 117 -2.07 -10.44 14.07
C ILE A 117 -2.30 -10.73 12.60
N ILE A 118 -3.42 -11.36 12.29
CA ILE A 118 -3.87 -11.58 10.92
C ILE A 118 -5.06 -10.66 10.68
N ILE A 119 -4.94 -9.83 9.65
CA ILE A 119 -5.98 -8.91 9.19
C ILE A 119 -6.47 -9.43 7.85
N SER A 120 -7.72 -9.85 7.82
CA SER A 120 -8.38 -10.32 6.59
C SER A 120 -9.37 -9.29 6.07
N PRO A 121 -9.56 -9.20 4.74
CA PRO A 121 -10.64 -8.42 4.17
C PRO A 121 -11.96 -9.06 4.65
N SER A 122 -12.75 -8.31 5.44
CA SER A 122 -14.06 -8.64 6.09
C SER A 122 -14.11 -8.37 7.60
N TYR A 123 -13.31 -7.44 8.14
CA TYR A 123 -13.27 -7.07 9.57
C TYR A 123 -12.74 -8.13 10.56
N GLU A 124 -12.34 -9.30 10.09
CA GLU A 124 -11.80 -10.33 10.97
C GLU A 124 -10.34 -10.00 11.34
N ILE A 125 -10.13 -9.72 12.63
CA ILE A 125 -8.82 -9.73 13.26
C ILE A 125 -8.75 -10.96 14.15
N SER A 126 -7.72 -11.78 13.98
CA SER A 126 -7.54 -13.02 14.76
C SER A 126 -7.19 -12.80 16.24
N THR A 127 -6.81 -11.58 16.60
CA THR A 127 -6.16 -11.22 17.86
C THR A 127 -7.01 -10.28 18.69
N LYS A 128 -7.10 -10.56 19.98
CA LYS A 128 -7.83 -9.76 20.96
C LYS A 128 -6.89 -8.88 21.77
N GLU A 129 -5.82 -9.45 22.32
CA GLU A 129 -4.86 -8.72 23.15
C GLU A 129 -3.41 -9.14 22.88
N ILE A 130 -2.49 -8.19 23.04
CA ILE A 130 -1.04 -8.41 23.04
C ILE A 130 -0.54 -8.17 24.46
N ILE A 131 0.17 -9.15 25.04
CA ILE A 131 0.80 -9.00 26.36
C ILE A 131 2.32 -8.88 26.19
N LEU A 132 2.86 -7.77 26.71
CA LEU A 132 4.29 -7.48 26.72
C LEU A 132 4.97 -8.13 27.94
N GLN A 133 6.28 -8.34 27.87
CA GLN A 133 7.10 -8.96 28.93
C GLN A 133 7.06 -8.22 30.27
N ASN A 134 6.70 -6.93 30.26
CA ASN A 134 6.50 -6.12 31.46
C ASN A 134 5.08 -6.25 32.07
N GLY A 135 4.23 -7.12 31.51
CA GLY A 135 2.84 -7.32 31.92
C GLY A 135 1.86 -6.27 31.37
N THR A 136 2.32 -5.31 30.56
CA THR A 136 1.42 -4.35 29.90
C THR A 136 0.55 -5.07 28.88
N LYS A 137 -0.76 -4.86 28.97
CA LYS A 137 -1.75 -5.36 28.03
C LYS A 137 -2.09 -4.29 27.01
N ILE A 138 -2.03 -4.66 25.73
CA ILE A 138 -2.45 -3.82 24.61
C ILE A 138 -3.67 -4.48 24.01
N ASN A 139 -4.84 -3.85 24.18
CA ASN A 139 -6.07 -4.31 23.55
C ASN A 139 -6.05 -3.92 22.06
N ILE A 140 -6.44 -4.84 21.19
CA ILE A 140 -6.47 -4.72 19.73
C ILE A 140 -7.91 -4.55 19.20
N GLU A 141 -8.92 -4.75 20.05
CA GLU A 141 -10.34 -4.42 19.76
C GLU A 141 -10.61 -2.92 19.74
#